data_AF-A0A6B3HF38-F1
#
_entry.id   AF-A0A6B3HF38-F1
#
_cell.length_a   1.000
_cell.length_b   1.000
_cell.length_c   1.000
_cell.angle_alpha   90.00
_cell.angle_beta   90.00
_cell.angle_gamma   90.00
#
_symmetry.space_group_name_H-M   'P 1'
#
loop_
_entity.id
_entity.type
_entity.pdbx_description
1 polymer ?
#
loop_
_entity_poly.entity_id
_entity_poly.type
_entity_poly.pdbx_seq_one_letter_code
_entity_poly.pdbx_strand_id
1 'polypeptide(L)' 'RTANRHVKWVDMDSHGYGVLDVTAERSQMDYYVLSDRKAKDATSSWARSYRTLRGTQRVDRADRPVR' A
#
# COMPACT_ATOMS: atom_id res chain seq x y z
N ARG A 1 -9.28 -20.32 7.37
CA ARG A 1 -10.04 -19.29 8.11
C ARG A 1 -9.10 -18.11 8.34
N THR A 2 -9.34 -16.94 7.75
CA THR A 2 -8.51 -15.75 8.02
C THR A 2 -8.79 -15.27 9.43
N ALA A 3 -7.74 -15.04 10.23
CA ALA A 3 -7.89 -14.65 11.64
C ALA A 3 -8.64 -13.32 11.83
N ASN A 4 -8.62 -12.45 10.81
CA ASN A 4 -9.34 -11.18 10.83
C ASN A 4 -9.81 -10.77 9.42
N ARG A 5 -11.12 -10.53 9.24
CA ARG A 5 -11.73 -10.11 7.94
C ARG A 5 -11.46 -8.65 7.56
N HIS A 6 -11.03 -7.83 8.51
CA HIS A 6 -10.75 -6.42 8.32
C HIS A 6 -9.35 -6.20 7.73
N VAL A 7 -8.41 -7.12 7.99
CA VAL A 7 -7.08 -7.10 7.37
C VAL A 7 -7.20 -7.49 5.90
N LYS A 8 -6.79 -6.60 5.00
CA LYS A 8 -6.80 -6.85 3.55
C LYS A 8 -5.50 -7.43 3.05
N TRP A 9 -4.39 -7.09 3.71
CA TRP A 9 -3.06 -7.56 3.39
C TRP A 9 -2.10 -7.29 4.53
N VAL A 10 -1.11 -8.15 4.65
CA VAL A 10 0.01 -8.02 5.56
C VAL A 10 1.25 -8.55 4.83
N ASP A 11 2.36 -7.85 5.02
CA ASP A 11 3.70 -8.30 4.68
C ASP A 11 4.57 -7.98 5.91
N MET A 12 5.22 -9.00 6.47
CA MET A 12 6.04 -8.89 7.68
C MET A 12 7.53 -9.06 7.38
N ASP A 13 7.89 -9.39 6.14
CA ASP A 13 9.25 -9.78 5.77
C ASP A 13 9.95 -8.63 5.04
N SER A 14 9.21 -7.92 4.18
CA SER A 14 9.76 -6.85 3.36
C SER A 14 9.99 -5.55 4.13
N HIS A 15 11.10 -4.89 3.85
CA HIS A 15 11.33 -3.51 4.26
C HIS A 15 10.80 -2.56 3.20
N GLY A 16 10.32 -1.39 3.59
CA GLY A 16 9.60 -0.55 2.66
C GLY A 16 9.14 0.77 3.23
N TYR A 17 8.36 1.47 2.44
CA TYR A 17 7.64 2.68 2.83
C TYR A 17 6.26 2.71 2.18
N GLY A 18 5.42 3.61 2.69
CA GLY A 18 4.10 3.86 2.15
C GLY A 18 3.99 5.29 1.64
N VAL A 19 3.28 5.47 0.54
CA VAL A 19 2.87 6.79 0.04
C VAL A 19 1.36 6.88 0.20
N LEU A 20 0.91 7.87 0.98
CA LEU A 20 -0.51 8.17 1.16
C LEU A 20 -0.87 9.42 0.37
N ASP A 21 -1.68 9.24 -0.67
CA ASP A 21 -2.29 10.32 -1.43
C ASP A 21 -3.71 10.57 -0.93
N VAL A 22 -4.04 11.84 -0.69
CA VAL A 22 -5.34 12.26 -0.18
C VAL A 22 -5.89 13.36 -1.06
N THR A 23 -7.08 13.12 -1.61
CA THR A 23 -7.85 14.11 -2.36
C THR A 23 -9.25 14.23 -1.76
N ALA A 24 -10.04 15.18 -2.25
CA ALA A 24 -11.44 15.29 -1.85
C ALA A 24 -12.25 14.01 -2.17
N GLU A 25 -11.89 13.28 -3.22
CA GLU A 25 -12.65 12.12 -3.71
C GLU A 25 -12.20 10.79 -3.13
N ARG A 26 -10.94 10.69 -2.69
CA ARG A 26 -10.36 9.44 -2.22
C ARG A 26 -9.17 9.63 -1.28
N SER A 27 -8.85 8.55 -0.59
CA SER A 27 -7.50 8.32 -0.06
C SER A 27 -6.95 7.05 -0.67
N GLN A 28 -5.70 7.06 -1.15
CA GLN A 28 -5.01 5.87 -1.64
C GLN A 28 -3.66 5.71 -0.94
N MET A 29 -3.42 4.50 -0.45
CA MET A 29 -2.14 4.08 0.12
C MET A 29 -1.43 3.13 -0.84
N ASP A 30 -0.21 3.47 -1.21
CA ASP A 30 0.68 2.68 -2.05
C ASP A 30 1.87 2.18 -1.23
N TYR A 31 2.09 0.88 -1.23
CA TYR A 31 3.17 0.24 -0.49
C TYR A 31 4.31 -0.10 -1.46
N TYR A 32 5.51 0.35 -1.12
CA TYR A 32 6.74 0.05 -1.84
C TYR A 32 7.67 -0.78 -0.96
N VAL A 33 8.33 -1.76 -1.56
CA VAL A 33 9.32 -2.61 -0.89
C VAL A 33 10.71 -2.31 -1.44
N LEU A 34 11.72 -2.38 -0.56
CA LEU A 34 13.13 -2.17 -0.84
C LEU A 34 13.80 -3.50 -1.23
N SER A 35 14.81 -3.45 -2.09
CA SER A 35 15.62 -4.62 -2.46
C SER A 35 16.48 -5.13 -1.30
N ASP A 36 17.55 -4.42 -0.94
CA ASP A 36 18.36 -4.69 0.26
C ASP A 36 18.49 -3.43 1.12
N ARG A 37 17.89 -3.45 2.32
CA ARG A 37 17.94 -2.32 3.26
C ARG A 37 19.35 -1.91 3.69
N LYS A 38 20.36 -2.77 3.53
CA LYS A 38 21.75 -2.49 3.89
C LYS A 38 22.55 -1.86 2.74
N ALA A 39 22.06 -1.99 1.51
CA ALA A 39 22.71 -1.44 0.33
C ALA A 39 22.41 0.07 0.21
N LYS A 40 23.43 0.87 -0.12
CA LYS A 40 23.27 2.33 -0.30
C LYS A 40 22.50 2.69 -1.57
N ASP A 41 22.55 1.81 -2.55
CA ASP A 41 21.90 1.89 -3.86
C ASP A 41 20.63 1.03 -3.93
N ALA A 42 20.06 0.70 -2.77
CA ALA A 42 18.80 -0.04 -2.69
C ALA A 42 17.72 0.60 -3.57
N THR A 43 17.04 -0.22 -4.36
CA THR A 43 15.93 0.20 -5.19
C THR A 43 14.61 -0.07 -4.48
N SER A 44 13.56 0.65 -4.88
CA SER A 44 12.20 0.38 -4.43
C SER A 44 11.33 -0.13 -5.58
N SER A 45 10.35 -0.98 -5.25
CA SER A 45 9.36 -1.47 -6.20
C SER A 45 7.96 -1.44 -5.59
N TRP A 46 6.96 -1.16 -6.40
CA TRP A 46 5.56 -1.15 -5.97
C TRP A 46 5.11 -2.57 -5.65
N ALA A 47 4.61 -2.78 -4.43
CA ALA A 47 4.09 -4.08 -3.99
C ALA A 47 2.56 -4.14 -4.09
N ARG A 48 1.87 -3.14 -3.56
CA ARG A 48 0.41 -3.16 -3.47
C ARG A 48 -0.18 -1.78 -3.21
N SER A 49 -1.43 -1.59 -3.63
CA SER A 49 -2.18 -0.38 -3.33
C SER A 49 -3.61 -0.65 -2.91
N TYR A 50 -4.13 0.22 -2.05
CA TYR A 50 -5.50 0.22 -1.58
C TYR A 50 -6.07 1.63 -1.59
N ARG A 51 -7.36 1.75 -1.88
CA ARG A 51 -8.06 3.03 -1.88
C ARG A 51 -9.37 2.94 -1.11
N THR A 52 -9.76 4.08 -0.55
CA THR A 52 -11.12 4.32 -0.05
C THR A 52 -11.70 5.48 -0.82
N LEU A 53 -12.89 5.27 -1.41
CA LEU A 53 -13.64 6.34 -2.06
C LEU A 53 -14.51 7.08 -1.03
N ARG A 54 -14.64 8.39 -1.20
CA ARG A 54 -15.49 9.24 -0.36
C ARG A 54 -16.89 8.64 -0.23
N GLY A 55 -17.41 8.59 1.00
CA GLY A 55 -18.77 8.14 1.30
C GLY A 55 -19.01 6.62 1.26
N THR A 56 -18.03 5.82 0.83
CA THR A 56 -18.22 4.36 0.71
C THR A 56 -17.90 3.58 1.98
N GLN A 57 -16.97 4.09 2.81
CA GLN A 57 -16.39 3.37 3.94
C GLN A 57 -15.88 1.96 3.57
N ARG A 58 -15.39 1.81 2.33
CA ARG A 58 -14.87 0.55 1.79
C ARG A 58 -13.44 0.70 1.31
N VAL A 59 -12.64 -0.30 1.66
CA VAL A 59 -11.25 -0.42 1.20
C VAL A 59 -11.22 -1.38 0.03
N ASP A 60 -10.85 -0.86 -1.14
CA ASP A 60 -10.74 -1.60 -2.39
C ASP A 60 -9.28 -1.65 -2.86
N ARG A 61 -8.95 -2.66 -3.66
CA ARG A 61 -7.65 -2.73 -4.32
C ARG A 61 -7.55 -1.64 -5.38
N ALA A 62 -6.42 -0.94 -5.41
CA ALA A 62 -6.03 -0.15 -6.55
C ALA A 62 -5.06 -0.98 -7.42
N ASP A 63 -5.21 -0.83 -8.73
CA ASP A 63 -4.51 -1.54 -9.78
C ASP A 63 -3.15 -0.92 -10.13
N ARG A 64 -2.90 0.31 -9.68
CA ARG A 64 -1.67 1.07 -9.91
C ARG A 64 -1.40 2.07 -8.78
N PRO A 65 -0.13 2.44 -8.54
CA PRO A 65 0.20 3.53 -7.64
C PRO A 65 -0.25 4.88 -8.21
N VAL A 66 -0.27 5.89 -7.35
CA VAL A 66 -0.46 7.29 -7.74
C VAL A 66 0.70 7.76 -8.61
N ARG A 67 0.42 8.71 -9.50
CA ARG A 67 1.40 9.32 -10.41
C ARG A 67 1.86 10.66 -9.88
#